data_AF-A0A3C1FXH1-F1
#
_entry.id   AF-A0A3C1FXH1-F1
#
_cell.length_a   1.000
_cell.length_b   1.000
_cell.length_c   1.000
_cell.angle_alpha   90.00
_cell.angle_beta   90.00
_cell.angle_gamma   90.00
#
_symmetry.space_group_name_H-M   'P 1'
#
loop_
_entity.id
_entity.type
_entity.pdbx_description
1 polymer ?
#
loop_
_entity_poly.entity_id
_entity_poly.type
_entity_poly.pdbx_seq_one_letter_code
_entity_poly.pdbx_strand_id
1 'polypeptide(L)'
;MTTISRNISELTESNSTQAIKARFKDPGRGYTGITQEKVGNALTALNNLWQSYLILARVVEEALDLSKKNGIFHDNEAKIREFLEGDSVVLPVEYIPIASRSLLADAEKVQRITPSNLLDAMQEQFTSARDTLSKAANAMDHVKPRLDAINREIDTLMQWAKTLGVESETPVSVSQALLQMETDPLACSIETDRIEAEVAKCRARLQSIEDEHKAIYSSLEKAKTLIVELKDIVARSNAAILETRQKIAAPEGLMTPMSDAAIESMQAWVYTLEETLNAGRFDAGKVGVSKLMQECNARLAIERSSYAANRALLDEMEDLKGRYKALCVKAEVLQCKEPACGESIRELAGQAKHILDTYPFNLRDARQIVGVFETTLLHKKTV
;
A
#
# COMPACT_ATOMS: atom_id res chain seq x y z
N MET A 1 -25.97 41.95 -26.75
CA MET A 1 -24.68 42.60 -27.11
C MET A 1 -23.90 43.09 -25.88
N THR A 2 -24.50 43.83 -24.95
CA THR A 2 -23.83 44.36 -23.74
C THR A 2 -23.16 43.31 -22.85
N THR A 3 -23.71 42.10 -22.73
CA THR A 3 -23.09 41.01 -21.97
C THR A 3 -21.78 40.52 -22.58
N ILE A 4 -21.70 40.43 -23.91
CA ILE A 4 -20.51 39.93 -24.62
C ILE A 4 -19.36 40.91 -24.43
N SER A 5 -19.58 42.20 -24.71
CA SER A 5 -18.56 43.23 -24.53
C SER A 5 -18.11 43.33 -23.09
N ARG A 6 -19.04 43.25 -22.13
CA ARG A 6 -18.71 43.25 -20.70
C ARG A 6 -17.82 42.08 -20.31
N ASN A 7 -18.14 40.86 -20.73
CA ASN A 7 -17.34 39.68 -20.38
C ASN A 7 -15.93 39.75 -21.00
N ILE A 8 -15.80 40.23 -22.25
CA ILE A 8 -14.49 40.42 -22.89
C ILE A 8 -13.69 41.50 -22.13
N SER A 9 -14.31 42.62 -21.77
CA SER A 9 -13.68 43.67 -20.95
C SER A 9 -13.24 43.15 -19.58
N GLU A 10 -14.13 42.49 -18.84
CA GLU A 10 -13.82 41.92 -17.51
C GLU A 10 -12.63 40.95 -17.57
N LEU A 11 -12.56 40.07 -18.57
CA LEU A 11 -11.43 39.16 -18.73
C LEU A 11 -10.12 39.92 -19.05
N THR A 12 -10.19 40.93 -19.92
CA THR A 12 -9.05 41.74 -20.35
C THR A 12 -8.51 42.61 -19.21
N GLU A 13 -9.41 43.15 -18.39
CA GLU A 13 -9.11 44.07 -17.30
C GLU A 13 -8.79 43.35 -15.99
N SER A 14 -9.02 42.04 -15.90
CA SER A 14 -8.64 41.27 -14.72
C SER A 14 -7.16 41.43 -14.39
N ASN A 15 -6.85 41.55 -13.10
CA ASN A 15 -5.47 41.72 -12.60
C ASN A 15 -4.53 40.63 -13.13
N SER A 16 -5.01 39.39 -13.18
CA SER A 16 -4.27 38.23 -13.69
C SER A 16 -3.90 38.38 -15.15
N THR A 17 -4.86 38.75 -16.02
CA THR A 17 -4.61 38.96 -17.44
C THR A 17 -3.69 40.15 -17.68
N GLN A 18 -3.85 41.24 -16.92
CA GLN A 18 -2.96 42.40 -17.02
C GLN A 18 -1.51 42.06 -16.62
N ALA A 19 -1.32 41.33 -15.52
CA ALA A 19 0.00 40.87 -15.09
C ALA A 19 0.65 39.94 -16.13
N ILE A 20 -0.13 38.98 -16.66
CA ILE A 20 0.34 38.08 -17.73
C ILE A 20 0.74 38.88 -18.98
N LYS A 21 -0.10 39.83 -19.41
CA LYS A 21 0.16 40.65 -20.59
C LYS A 21 1.38 41.55 -20.42
N ALA A 22 1.58 42.13 -19.23
CA ALA A 22 2.75 42.93 -18.91
C ALA A 22 4.02 42.06 -18.99
N ARG A 23 4.01 40.88 -18.38
CA ARG A 23 5.14 39.95 -18.39
C ARG A 23 5.42 39.39 -19.78
N PHE A 24 4.40 39.05 -20.56
CA PHE A 24 4.56 38.57 -21.94
C PHE A 24 5.30 39.57 -22.84
N LYS A 25 5.16 40.88 -22.56
CA LYS A 25 5.83 41.96 -23.31
C LYS A 25 7.21 42.35 -22.77
N ASP A 26 7.64 41.80 -21.64
CA ASP A 26 8.93 42.12 -21.04
C ASP A 26 10.08 41.43 -21.83
N PRO A 27 10.99 42.16 -22.48
CA PRO A 27 12.08 41.57 -23.26
C PRO A 27 13.10 40.78 -22.43
N GLY A 28 13.21 41.06 -21.13
CA GLY A 28 14.16 40.42 -20.23
C GLY A 28 13.54 39.36 -19.31
N ARG A 29 12.22 39.37 -19.14
CA ARG A 29 11.47 38.46 -18.24
C ARG A 29 10.23 37.84 -18.88
N GLY A 30 10.19 37.85 -20.21
CA GLY A 30 9.13 37.27 -21.01
C GLY A 30 8.99 35.76 -20.79
N TYR A 31 7.81 35.24 -21.11
CA TYR A 31 7.62 33.80 -21.09
C TYR A 31 8.39 33.13 -22.22
N THR A 32 8.79 31.88 -21.98
CA THR A 32 9.42 30.98 -22.95
C THR A 32 8.60 29.71 -23.10
N GLY A 33 8.94 28.89 -24.10
CA GLY A 33 8.43 27.53 -24.25
C GLY A 33 6.90 27.43 -24.33
N ILE A 34 6.33 26.52 -23.53
CA ILE A 34 4.89 26.19 -23.56
C ILE A 34 4.07 27.39 -23.11
N THR A 35 4.52 28.10 -22.07
CA THR A 35 3.81 29.29 -21.57
C THR A 35 3.77 30.37 -22.63
N GLN A 36 4.89 30.64 -23.32
CA GLN A 36 4.92 31.63 -24.39
C GLN A 36 3.94 31.30 -25.52
N GLU A 37 3.94 30.06 -26.00
CA GLU A 37 3.06 29.62 -27.08
C GLU A 37 1.58 29.75 -26.66
N LYS A 38 1.21 29.17 -25.51
CA LYS A 38 -0.18 29.13 -25.06
C LYS A 38 -0.72 30.51 -24.69
N VAL A 39 0.05 31.29 -23.93
CA VAL A 39 -0.35 32.66 -23.57
C VAL A 39 -0.40 33.57 -24.79
N GLY A 40 0.56 33.45 -25.72
CA GLY A 40 0.56 34.23 -26.96
C GLY A 40 -0.68 33.96 -27.80
N ASN A 41 -1.05 32.68 -27.95
CA ASN A 41 -2.27 32.29 -28.65
C ASN A 41 -3.53 32.79 -27.95
N ALA A 42 -3.61 32.70 -26.61
CA ALA A 42 -4.73 33.19 -25.83
C ALA A 42 -4.91 34.72 -25.93
N LEU A 43 -3.81 35.48 -25.86
CA LEU A 43 -3.83 36.95 -26.02
C LEU A 43 -4.23 37.35 -27.44
N THR A 44 -3.80 36.60 -28.46
CA THR A 44 -4.20 36.82 -29.85
C THR A 44 -5.69 36.54 -30.04
N ALA A 45 -6.20 35.42 -29.50
CA ALA A 45 -7.62 35.10 -29.51
C ALA A 45 -8.45 36.20 -28.81
N LEU A 46 -7.98 36.72 -27.68
CA LEU A 46 -8.65 37.81 -26.96
C LEU A 46 -8.75 39.10 -27.79
N ASN A 47 -7.71 39.43 -28.59
CA ASN A 47 -7.78 40.55 -29.51
C ASN A 47 -8.75 40.30 -30.67
N ASN A 48 -8.76 39.09 -31.23
CA ASN A 48 -9.64 38.69 -32.33
C ASN A 48 -11.12 38.66 -31.91
N LEU A 49 -11.41 38.40 -30.62
CA LEU A 49 -12.77 38.48 -30.07
C LEU A 49 -13.37 39.87 -30.19
N TRP A 50 -12.57 40.93 -30.00
CA TRP A 50 -13.05 42.30 -30.19
C TRP A 50 -13.40 42.58 -31.66
N GLN A 51 -12.59 42.10 -32.59
CA GLN A 51 -12.88 42.22 -34.03
C GLN A 51 -14.16 41.46 -34.39
N SER A 52 -14.31 40.23 -33.89
CA SER A 52 -15.49 39.39 -34.10
C SER A 52 -16.74 40.02 -33.49
N TYR A 53 -16.63 40.61 -32.30
CA TYR A 53 -17.71 41.36 -31.65
C TYR A 53 -18.16 42.56 -32.49
N LEU A 54 -17.23 43.34 -33.04
CA LEU A 54 -17.58 44.51 -33.89
C LEU A 54 -18.30 44.07 -35.17
N ILE A 55 -17.86 42.97 -35.79
CA ILE A 55 -18.52 42.39 -36.97
C ILE A 55 -19.94 41.93 -36.61
N LEU A 56 -20.10 41.18 -35.52
CA LEU A 56 -21.41 40.71 -35.06
C LEU A 56 -22.34 41.88 -34.69
N ALA A 57 -21.82 42.89 -33.98
CA ALA A 57 -22.59 44.08 -33.59
C ALA A 57 -23.14 44.81 -34.80
N ARG A 58 -22.32 44.97 -35.84
CA ARG A 58 -22.73 45.58 -37.09
C ARG A 58 -23.86 44.81 -37.78
N VAL A 59 -23.74 43.48 -37.89
CA VAL A 59 -24.80 42.65 -38.51
C VAL A 59 -26.12 42.74 -37.73
N VAL A 60 -26.06 42.73 -36.40
CA VAL A 60 -27.24 42.88 -35.54
C VAL A 60 -27.84 44.28 -35.65
N GLU A 61 -27.02 45.33 -35.69
CA GLU A 61 -27.47 46.72 -35.87
C GLU A 61 -28.14 46.93 -37.24
N GLU A 62 -27.56 46.39 -38.32
CA GLU A 62 -28.14 46.43 -39.66
C GLU A 62 -29.50 45.70 -39.71
N ALA A 63 -29.62 44.54 -39.06
CA ALA A 63 -30.89 43.83 -38.93
C ALA A 63 -31.93 44.60 -38.09
N LEU A 64 -31.51 45.26 -37.00
CA LEU A 64 -32.37 46.11 -36.17
C LEU A 64 -32.87 47.33 -36.93
N ASP A 65 -32.01 47.97 -37.73
CA ASP A 65 -32.39 49.12 -38.54
C ASP A 65 -33.35 48.75 -39.67
N LEU A 66 -33.19 47.56 -40.27
CA LEU A 66 -34.19 46.99 -41.19
C LEU A 66 -35.52 46.74 -40.48
N SER A 67 -35.50 46.22 -39.25
CA SER A 67 -36.72 46.02 -38.45
C SER A 67 -37.43 47.34 -38.13
N LYS A 68 -36.70 48.41 -37.79
CA LYS A 68 -37.30 49.74 -37.54
C LYS A 68 -37.92 50.36 -38.81
N LYS A 69 -37.44 49.96 -39.99
CA LYS A 69 -37.95 50.40 -41.30
C LYS A 69 -39.12 49.55 -41.81
N ASN A 70 -39.55 48.52 -41.07
CA ASN A 70 -40.79 47.81 -41.38
C ASN A 70 -41.99 48.72 -41.15
N GLY A 71 -42.92 48.71 -42.09
CA GLY A 71 -44.16 49.48 -42.02
C GLY A 71 -45.23 48.87 -42.92
N ILE A 72 -46.42 49.49 -42.95
CA ILE A 72 -47.61 48.95 -43.66
C ILE A 72 -47.33 48.66 -45.16
N PHE A 73 -46.34 49.32 -45.77
CA PHE A 73 -45.99 49.17 -47.18
C PHE A 73 -44.67 48.43 -47.46
N HIS A 74 -43.88 48.08 -46.44
CA HIS A 74 -42.55 47.49 -46.60
C HIS A 74 -42.38 46.35 -45.59
N ASP A 75 -42.37 45.12 -46.09
CA ASP A 75 -42.07 43.91 -45.32
C ASP A 75 -40.62 43.48 -45.58
N ASN A 76 -39.75 43.71 -44.58
CA ASN A 76 -38.36 43.25 -44.63
C ASN A 76 -38.12 41.96 -43.85
N GLU A 77 -39.16 41.23 -43.42
CA GLU A 77 -39.00 40.05 -42.56
C GLU A 77 -38.10 38.97 -43.19
N ALA A 78 -38.25 38.71 -44.50
CA ALA A 78 -37.38 37.78 -45.22
C ALA A 78 -35.91 38.22 -45.25
N LYS A 79 -35.64 39.52 -45.41
CA LYS A 79 -34.28 40.08 -45.40
C LYS A 79 -33.67 40.05 -44.01
N ILE A 80 -34.44 40.34 -42.97
CA ILE A 80 -33.99 40.24 -41.58
C ILE A 80 -33.62 38.79 -41.27
N ARG A 81 -34.44 37.83 -41.71
CA ARG A 81 -34.15 36.40 -41.58
C ARG A 81 -32.88 36.00 -42.31
N GLU A 82 -32.70 36.44 -43.57
CA GLU A 82 -31.47 36.21 -44.32
C GLU A 82 -30.23 36.80 -43.62
N PHE A 83 -30.35 37.99 -43.02
CA PHE A 83 -29.27 38.62 -42.27
C PHE A 83 -28.94 37.90 -40.95
N LEU A 84 -29.90 37.26 -40.29
CA LEU A 84 -29.69 36.64 -38.98
C LEU A 84 -29.45 35.13 -39.04
N GLU A 85 -30.02 34.45 -40.03
CA GLU A 85 -29.96 32.99 -40.18
C GLU A 85 -29.13 32.55 -41.40
N GLY A 86 -28.89 33.45 -42.36
CA GLY A 86 -28.07 33.19 -43.54
C GLY A 86 -26.59 33.54 -43.34
N ASP A 87 -25.79 33.26 -44.37
CA ASP A 87 -24.35 33.54 -44.43
C ASP A 87 -24.07 35.04 -44.67
N SER A 88 -24.52 35.87 -43.73
CA SER A 88 -24.50 37.34 -43.81
C SER A 88 -23.23 37.97 -43.25
N VAL A 89 -22.48 37.24 -42.43
CA VAL A 89 -21.22 37.71 -41.83
C VAL A 89 -20.10 37.47 -42.83
N VAL A 90 -19.46 38.54 -43.28
CA VAL A 90 -18.23 38.46 -44.09
C VAL A 90 -17.02 38.53 -43.16
N LEU A 91 -16.24 37.45 -43.11
CA LEU A 91 -14.99 37.42 -42.36
C LEU A 91 -13.89 38.21 -43.09
N PRO A 92 -12.86 38.71 -42.37
CA PRO A 92 -11.71 39.36 -42.99
C PRO A 92 -11.10 38.49 -44.10
N VAL A 93 -10.76 39.12 -45.22
CA VAL A 93 -10.25 38.44 -46.42
C VAL A 93 -8.92 37.74 -46.11
N GLU A 94 -8.86 36.44 -46.38
CA GLU A 94 -7.63 35.66 -46.25
C GLU A 94 -6.91 35.61 -47.60
N TYR A 95 -5.68 36.14 -47.64
CA TYR A 95 -4.88 36.16 -48.86
C TYR A 95 -4.18 34.81 -49.04
N ILE A 96 -4.53 34.09 -50.11
CA ILE A 96 -3.93 32.78 -50.40
C ILE A 96 -2.55 33.03 -51.03
N PRO A 97 -1.43 32.53 -50.48
CA PRO A 97 -0.13 32.65 -51.12
C PRO A 97 -0.12 31.98 -52.50
N ILE A 98 0.60 32.55 -53.48
CA ILE A 98 0.58 32.05 -54.87
C ILE A 98 1.00 30.57 -55.00
N ALA A 99 1.86 30.08 -54.10
CA ALA A 99 2.29 28.69 -54.03
C ALA A 99 1.16 27.70 -53.67
N SER A 100 0.06 28.19 -53.11
CA SER A 100 -1.12 27.41 -52.73
C SER A 100 -2.34 27.73 -53.60
N ARG A 101 -2.18 28.55 -54.65
CA ARG A 101 -3.24 28.87 -55.61
C ARG A 101 -3.30 27.83 -56.71
N SER A 102 -4.51 27.39 -57.03
CA SER A 102 -4.78 26.74 -58.32
C SER A 102 -4.83 27.81 -59.42
N LEU A 103 -4.63 27.42 -60.68
CA LEU A 103 -4.61 28.33 -61.84
C LEU A 103 -5.90 29.17 -61.98
N LEU A 104 -7.01 28.67 -61.43
CA LEU A 104 -8.33 29.31 -61.44
C LEU A 104 -8.79 29.79 -60.05
N ALA A 105 -7.95 29.72 -59.01
CA ALA A 105 -8.32 30.16 -57.67
C ALA A 105 -8.09 31.67 -57.51
N ASP A 106 -9.08 32.37 -56.97
CA ASP A 106 -8.97 33.79 -56.64
C ASP A 106 -7.85 34.06 -55.64
N ALA A 107 -7.29 35.27 -55.70
CA ALA A 107 -6.24 35.72 -54.79
C ALA A 107 -6.71 35.85 -53.33
N GLU A 108 -8.02 35.92 -53.15
CA GLU A 108 -8.72 36.28 -51.93
C GLU A 108 -9.81 35.25 -51.65
N LYS A 109 -9.83 34.70 -50.43
CA LYS A 109 -10.93 33.86 -49.97
C LYS A 109 -11.86 34.69 -49.10
N VAL A 110 -13.03 35.00 -49.63
CA VAL A 110 -14.12 35.62 -48.85
C VAL A 110 -14.91 34.51 -48.20
N GLN A 111 -14.72 34.32 -46.90
CA GLN A 111 -15.53 33.37 -46.13
C GLN A 111 -16.76 34.07 -45.58
N ARG A 112 -17.93 33.48 -45.81
CA ARG A 112 -19.18 33.90 -45.20
C ARG A 112 -19.66 32.86 -44.20
N ILE A 113 -20.17 33.32 -43.06
CA ILE A 113 -20.74 32.47 -42.01
C ILE A 113 -22.02 33.09 -41.47
N THR A 114 -22.81 32.30 -40.75
CA THR A 114 -23.98 32.81 -40.04
C THR A 114 -23.56 33.55 -38.75
N PRO A 115 -24.37 34.51 -38.25
CA PRO A 115 -24.16 35.14 -36.96
C PRO A 115 -24.10 34.14 -35.80
N SER A 116 -24.88 33.05 -35.85
CA SER A 116 -24.83 31.99 -34.85
C SER A 116 -23.48 31.29 -34.84
N ASN A 117 -22.95 30.91 -36.01
CA ASN A 117 -21.65 30.26 -36.12
C ASN A 117 -20.51 31.19 -35.65
N LEU A 118 -20.61 32.49 -35.93
CA LEU A 118 -19.66 33.47 -35.40
C LEU A 118 -19.71 33.53 -33.87
N LEU A 119 -20.90 33.55 -33.30
CA LEU A 119 -21.09 33.58 -31.84
C LEU A 119 -20.54 32.31 -31.17
N ASP A 120 -20.78 31.14 -31.76
CA ASP A 120 -20.24 29.86 -31.26
C ASP A 120 -18.70 29.87 -31.29
N ALA A 121 -18.10 30.32 -32.40
CA ALA A 121 -16.65 30.47 -32.52
C ALA A 121 -16.08 31.48 -31.50
N MET A 122 -16.79 32.60 -31.27
CA MET A 122 -16.42 33.57 -30.23
C MET A 122 -16.49 32.94 -28.82
N GLN A 123 -17.52 32.14 -28.54
CA GLN A 123 -17.69 31.49 -27.23
C GLN A 123 -16.57 30.48 -26.97
N GLU A 124 -16.19 29.69 -27.98
CA GLU A 124 -15.06 28.76 -27.90
C GLU A 124 -13.73 29.49 -27.68
N GLN A 125 -13.46 30.55 -28.45
CA GLN A 125 -12.26 31.38 -28.31
C GLN A 125 -12.18 32.04 -26.93
N PHE A 126 -13.29 32.60 -26.43
CA PHE A 126 -13.36 33.22 -25.11
C PHE A 126 -13.06 32.20 -24.01
N THR A 127 -13.69 31.02 -24.08
CA THR A 127 -13.51 29.95 -23.10
C THR A 127 -12.05 29.47 -23.08
N SER A 128 -11.48 29.19 -24.25
CA SER A 128 -10.09 28.76 -24.39
C SER A 128 -9.08 29.80 -23.89
N ALA A 129 -9.27 31.08 -24.23
CA ALA A 129 -8.40 32.16 -23.78
C ALA A 129 -8.49 32.36 -22.26
N ARG A 130 -9.71 32.42 -21.71
CA ARG A 130 -9.96 32.49 -20.26
C ARG A 130 -9.25 31.36 -19.53
N ASP A 131 -9.50 30.12 -19.94
CA ASP A 131 -8.97 28.94 -19.25
C ASP A 131 -7.44 28.88 -19.33
N THR A 132 -6.85 29.28 -20.45
CA THR A 132 -5.38 29.33 -20.62
C THR A 132 -4.74 30.40 -19.74
N LEU A 133 -5.31 31.61 -19.71
CA LEU A 133 -4.80 32.71 -18.88
C LEU A 133 -4.96 32.39 -17.39
N SER A 134 -6.10 31.81 -16.99
CA SER A 134 -6.31 31.34 -15.61
C SER A 134 -5.34 30.23 -15.24
N LYS A 135 -5.08 29.25 -16.11
CA LYS A 135 -4.08 28.20 -15.88
C LYS A 135 -2.67 28.77 -15.69
N ALA A 136 -2.27 29.73 -16.52
CA ALA A 136 -0.96 30.37 -16.40
C ALA A 136 -0.83 31.14 -15.07
N ALA A 137 -1.84 31.95 -14.71
CA ALA A 137 -1.87 32.66 -13.43
C ALA A 137 -1.78 31.68 -12.25
N ASN A 138 -2.62 30.64 -12.25
CA ASN A 138 -2.62 29.62 -11.20
C ASN A 138 -1.25 28.92 -11.09
N ALA A 139 -0.60 28.61 -12.21
CA ALA A 139 0.72 28.00 -12.21
C ALA A 139 1.77 28.89 -11.54
N MET A 140 1.74 30.21 -11.78
CA MET A 140 2.65 31.14 -11.11
C MET A 140 2.42 31.22 -9.60
N ASP A 141 1.16 31.20 -9.16
CA ASP A 141 0.81 31.34 -7.75
C ASP A 141 1.05 30.06 -6.93
N HIS A 142 0.91 28.88 -7.55
CA HIS A 142 0.88 27.60 -6.82
C HIS A 142 2.10 26.71 -7.04
N VAL A 143 2.85 26.85 -8.14
CA VAL A 143 3.98 25.94 -8.41
C VAL A 143 5.14 26.17 -7.44
N LYS A 144 5.46 27.43 -7.10
CA LYS A 144 6.52 27.75 -6.13
C LYS A 144 6.34 27.08 -4.77
N PRO A 145 5.21 27.27 -4.05
CA PRO A 145 5.04 26.66 -2.74
C PRO A 145 5.03 25.13 -2.80
N ARG A 146 4.59 24.53 -3.92
CA ARG A 146 4.69 23.08 -4.16
C ARG A 146 6.15 22.64 -4.28
N LEU A 147 6.95 23.30 -5.12
CA LEU A 147 8.38 23.02 -5.26
C LEU A 147 9.15 23.18 -3.93
N ASP A 148 8.83 24.21 -3.15
CA ASP A 148 9.42 24.40 -1.81
C ASP A 148 9.04 23.28 -0.82
N ALA A 149 7.83 22.72 -0.93
CA ALA A 149 7.39 21.58 -0.13
C ALA A 149 8.10 20.30 -0.56
N ILE A 150 8.21 20.07 -1.88
CA ILE A 150 8.95 18.95 -2.48
C ILE A 150 10.41 18.98 -2.04
N ASN A 151 11.08 20.13 -2.06
CA ASN A 151 12.48 20.23 -1.65
C ASN A 151 12.68 19.82 -0.18
N ARG A 152 11.82 20.29 0.71
CA ARG A 152 11.84 19.89 2.14
C ARG A 152 11.57 18.40 2.31
N GLU A 153 10.69 17.84 1.50
CA GLU A 153 10.42 16.41 1.49
C GLU A 153 11.64 15.61 1.04
N ILE A 154 12.33 16.03 -0.03
CA ILE A 154 13.57 15.40 -0.49
C ILE A 154 14.64 15.43 0.62
N ASP A 155 14.83 16.57 1.31
CA ASP A 155 15.77 16.67 2.44
C ASP A 155 15.41 15.67 3.55
N THR A 156 14.12 15.52 3.84
CA THR A 156 13.60 14.56 4.83
C THR A 156 13.86 13.11 4.39
N LEU A 157 13.58 12.78 3.13
CA LEU A 157 13.82 11.45 2.58
C LEU A 157 15.31 11.10 2.54
N MET A 158 16.19 12.06 2.24
CA MET A 158 17.64 11.87 2.28
C MET A 158 18.15 11.55 3.70
N GLN A 159 17.63 12.26 4.71
CA GLN A 159 17.94 11.95 6.11
C GLN A 159 17.43 10.57 6.51
N TRP A 160 16.22 10.21 6.09
CA TRP A 160 15.63 8.90 6.37
C TRP A 160 16.42 7.76 5.70
N ALA A 161 16.80 7.91 4.42
CA ALA A 161 17.65 6.96 3.72
C ALA A 161 18.99 6.75 4.43
N LYS A 162 19.61 7.84 4.93
CA LYS A 162 20.84 7.76 5.72
C LYS A 162 20.64 6.99 7.03
N THR A 163 19.54 7.22 7.75
CA THR A 163 19.20 6.45 8.95
C THR A 163 18.99 4.97 8.65
N LEU A 164 18.43 4.64 7.49
CA LEU A 164 18.26 3.26 7.02
C LEU A 164 19.55 2.64 6.46
N GLY A 165 20.62 3.42 6.29
CA GLY A 165 21.88 2.95 5.70
C GLY A 165 21.80 2.65 4.20
N VAL A 166 20.84 3.26 3.49
CA VAL A 166 20.62 3.07 2.06
C VAL A 166 21.17 4.26 1.29
N GLU A 167 21.83 4.01 0.16
CA GLU A 167 22.22 5.09 -0.76
C GLU A 167 20.96 5.78 -1.30
N SER A 168 20.86 7.09 -1.07
CA SER A 168 19.78 7.90 -1.62
C SER A 168 20.12 8.27 -3.05
N GLU A 169 19.37 7.73 -4.01
CA GLU A 169 19.27 8.34 -5.34
C GLU A 169 18.45 9.62 -5.18
N THR A 170 19.05 10.79 -5.38
CA THR A 170 18.33 12.07 -5.29
C THR A 170 17.36 12.17 -6.47
N PRO A 171 16.04 12.24 -6.20
CA PRO A 171 15.03 12.07 -7.24
C PRO A 171 14.75 13.38 -7.98
N VAL A 172 15.73 13.94 -8.69
CA VAL A 172 15.63 15.17 -9.52
C VAL A 172 16.00 16.48 -8.79
N SER A 173 16.59 17.42 -9.53
CA SER A 173 17.00 18.74 -9.06
C SER A 173 15.83 19.74 -9.10
N VAL A 174 15.23 20.01 -7.94
CA VAL A 174 14.16 21.02 -7.76
C VAL A 174 14.64 22.43 -8.15
N SER A 175 15.94 22.71 -8.02
CA SER A 175 16.53 24.00 -8.36
C SER A 175 16.36 24.39 -9.84
N GLN A 176 16.40 23.42 -10.76
CA GLN A 176 16.17 23.68 -12.18
C GLN A 176 14.69 24.00 -12.45
N ALA A 177 13.77 23.27 -11.80
CA ALA A 177 12.34 23.53 -11.90
C ALA A 177 11.98 24.94 -11.37
N LEU A 178 12.59 25.37 -10.25
CA LEU A 178 12.40 26.72 -9.70
C LEU A 178 12.84 27.83 -10.67
N LEU A 179 13.97 27.66 -11.37
CA LEU A 179 14.41 28.60 -12.40
C LEU A 179 13.47 28.60 -13.61
N GLN A 180 12.99 27.42 -14.03
CA GLN A 180 12.04 27.30 -15.13
C GLN A 180 10.68 27.91 -14.81
N MET A 181 10.24 27.88 -13.55
CA MET A 181 8.97 28.49 -13.11
C MET A 181 8.89 29.99 -13.45
N GLU A 182 10.03 30.69 -13.46
CA GLU A 182 10.07 32.12 -13.78
C GLU A 182 9.91 32.41 -15.28
N THR A 183 10.14 31.45 -16.17
CA THR A 183 10.08 31.68 -17.62
C THR A 183 9.02 30.85 -18.32
N ASP A 184 8.74 29.64 -17.82
CA ASP A 184 7.74 28.72 -18.35
C ASP A 184 6.92 28.04 -17.23
N PRO A 185 6.04 28.78 -16.53
CA PRO A 185 5.24 28.24 -15.43
C PRO A 185 4.29 27.09 -15.83
N LEU A 186 3.78 27.07 -17.06
CA LEU A 186 2.93 25.96 -17.54
C LEU A 186 3.74 24.67 -17.70
N ALA A 187 4.93 24.72 -18.32
CA ALA A 187 5.79 23.54 -18.41
C ALA A 187 6.28 23.11 -17.01
N CYS A 188 6.62 24.08 -16.16
CA CYS A 188 7.03 23.82 -14.78
C CYS A 188 5.93 23.14 -13.97
N SER A 189 4.65 23.49 -14.15
CA SER A 189 3.54 22.81 -13.50
C SER A 189 3.47 21.32 -13.85
N ILE A 190 3.67 20.97 -15.12
CA ILE A 190 3.68 19.57 -15.58
C ILE A 190 4.86 18.80 -14.97
N GLU A 191 6.05 19.42 -14.97
CA GLU A 191 7.23 18.80 -14.38
C GLU A 191 7.10 18.66 -12.85
N THR A 192 6.41 19.60 -12.18
CA THR A 192 6.14 19.52 -10.74
C THR A 192 5.32 18.29 -10.39
N ASP A 193 4.24 18.02 -11.14
CA ASP A 193 3.42 16.82 -10.93
C ASP A 193 4.25 15.52 -11.10
N ARG A 194 5.18 15.52 -12.08
CA ARG A 194 6.11 14.41 -12.30
C ARG A 194 7.10 14.26 -11.14
N ILE A 195 7.70 15.34 -10.66
CA ILE A 195 8.63 15.32 -9.52
C ILE A 195 7.92 14.82 -8.26
N GLU A 196 6.70 15.28 -7.98
CA GLU A 196 5.89 14.78 -6.85
C GLU A 196 5.67 13.27 -6.93
N ALA A 197 5.37 12.74 -8.11
CA ALA A 197 5.20 11.31 -8.32
C ALA A 197 6.49 10.52 -8.08
N GLU A 198 7.65 11.03 -8.51
CA GLU A 198 8.95 10.39 -8.25
C GLU A 198 9.33 10.44 -6.75
N VAL A 199 9.11 11.57 -6.09
CA VAL A 199 9.32 11.70 -4.64
C VAL A 199 8.40 10.75 -3.85
N ALA A 200 7.14 10.60 -4.26
CA ALA A 200 6.22 9.64 -3.66
C ALA A 200 6.69 8.18 -3.83
N LYS A 201 7.26 7.82 -5.00
CA LYS A 201 7.88 6.50 -5.21
C LYS A 201 9.09 6.28 -4.29
N CYS A 202 9.95 7.29 -4.14
CA CYS A 202 11.08 7.22 -3.21
C CYS A 202 10.62 7.02 -1.77
N ARG A 203 9.59 7.76 -1.32
CA ARG A 203 8.98 7.55 0.00
C ARG A 203 8.48 6.11 0.16
N ALA A 204 7.72 5.60 -0.80
CA ALA A 204 7.18 4.24 -0.73
C ALA A 204 8.29 3.18 -0.66
N ARG A 205 9.38 3.37 -1.41
CA ARG A 205 10.56 2.49 -1.35
C ARG A 205 11.22 2.51 0.03
N LEU A 206 11.47 3.69 0.60
CA LEU A 206 12.07 3.80 1.94
C LEU A 206 11.18 3.19 3.02
N GLN A 207 9.86 3.39 2.94
CA GLN A 207 8.91 2.75 3.85
C GLN A 207 8.99 1.23 3.78
N SER A 208 9.03 0.66 2.56
CA SER A 208 9.17 -0.79 2.36
C SER A 208 10.45 -1.33 3.00
N ILE A 209 11.57 -0.61 2.86
CA ILE A 209 12.86 -1.00 3.46
C ILE A 209 12.78 -0.95 5.00
N GLU A 210 12.20 0.11 5.55
CA GLU A 210 12.01 0.22 7.00
C GLU A 210 11.14 -0.92 7.56
N ASP A 211 10.06 -1.25 6.86
CA ASP A 211 9.16 -2.34 7.24
C ASP A 211 9.85 -3.70 7.17
N GLU A 212 10.70 -3.92 6.16
CA GLU A 212 11.56 -5.11 6.07
C GLU A 212 12.54 -5.19 7.25
N HIS A 213 13.21 -4.09 7.59
CA HIS A 213 14.12 -4.03 8.74
C HIS A 213 13.39 -4.38 10.04
N LYS A 214 12.20 -3.80 10.27
CA LYS A 214 11.35 -4.11 11.44
C LYS A 214 10.94 -5.59 11.47
N ALA A 215 10.58 -6.17 10.33
CA ALA A 215 10.21 -7.58 10.24
C ALA A 215 11.39 -8.52 10.58
N ILE A 216 12.61 -8.15 10.19
CA ILE A 216 13.83 -8.91 10.53
C ILE A 216 14.06 -8.87 12.05
N TYR A 217 14.01 -7.70 12.69
CA TYR A 217 14.14 -7.59 14.14
C TYR A 217 13.05 -8.37 14.89
N SER A 218 11.79 -8.28 14.45
CA SER A 218 10.70 -9.07 15.04
C SER A 218 10.95 -10.57 14.93
N SER A 219 11.51 -11.03 13.81
CA SER A 219 11.85 -12.44 13.61
C SER A 219 13.01 -12.89 14.50
N LEU A 220 13.99 -12.02 14.75
CA LEU A 220 15.08 -12.28 15.69
C LEU A 220 14.58 -12.39 17.14
N GLU A 221 13.66 -11.53 17.57
CA GLU A 221 13.03 -11.62 18.90
C GLU A 221 12.21 -12.91 19.06
N LYS A 222 11.52 -13.35 18.00
CA LYS A 222 10.86 -14.66 17.99
C LYS A 222 11.87 -15.79 18.14
N ALA A 223 13.01 -15.73 17.44
CA ALA A 223 14.06 -16.73 17.56
C ALA A 223 14.61 -16.82 19.01
N LYS A 224 14.83 -15.68 19.68
CA LYS A 224 15.21 -15.63 21.09
C LYS A 224 14.19 -16.34 21.99
N THR A 225 12.90 -16.08 21.75
CA THR A 225 11.82 -16.74 22.49
C THR A 225 11.83 -18.26 22.29
N LEU A 226 12.03 -18.73 21.06
CA LEU A 226 12.14 -20.16 20.76
C LEU A 226 13.34 -20.83 21.43
N ILE A 227 14.48 -20.12 21.54
CA ILE A 227 15.66 -20.64 22.25
C ILE A 227 15.39 -20.76 23.75
N VAL A 228 14.66 -19.82 24.36
CA VAL A 228 14.24 -19.93 25.76
C VAL A 228 13.31 -21.14 25.95
N GLU A 229 12.36 -21.35 25.04
CA GLU A 229 11.47 -22.52 25.07
C GLU A 229 12.27 -23.82 24.91
N LEU A 230 13.26 -23.85 24.01
CA LEU A 230 14.13 -25.00 23.80
C LEU A 230 14.91 -25.35 25.09
N LYS A 231 15.39 -24.34 25.81
CA LYS A 231 16.07 -24.53 27.10
C LYS A 231 15.13 -25.11 28.17
N ASP A 232 13.90 -24.63 28.26
CA ASP A 232 12.91 -25.16 29.20
C ASP A 232 12.60 -26.64 28.91
N ILE A 233 12.31 -26.98 27.66
CA ILE A 233 11.92 -28.35 27.32
C ILE A 233 13.06 -29.35 27.48
N VAL A 234 14.30 -28.95 27.19
CA VAL A 234 15.49 -29.78 27.45
C VAL A 234 15.66 -30.02 28.95
N ALA A 235 15.51 -29.00 29.78
CA ALA A 235 15.56 -29.15 31.24
C ALA A 235 14.47 -30.10 31.76
N ARG A 236 13.23 -29.96 31.27
CA ARG A 236 12.11 -30.85 31.63
C ARG A 236 12.32 -32.27 31.15
N SER A 237 12.92 -32.47 29.98
CA SER A 237 13.26 -33.78 29.43
C SER A 237 14.34 -34.48 30.24
N ASN A 238 15.39 -33.76 30.64
CA ASN A 238 16.41 -34.28 31.56
C ASN A 238 15.81 -34.65 32.92
N ALA A 239 14.94 -33.82 33.48
CA ALA A 239 14.23 -34.13 34.72
C ALA A 239 13.36 -35.40 34.60
N ALA A 240 12.63 -35.55 33.48
CA ALA A 240 11.84 -36.74 33.20
C ALA A 240 12.71 -38.00 33.11
N ILE A 241 13.88 -37.95 32.47
CA ILE A 241 14.82 -39.09 32.44
C ILE A 241 15.26 -39.49 33.85
N LEU A 242 15.66 -38.51 34.67
CA LEU A 242 16.11 -38.77 36.04
C LEU A 242 14.98 -39.38 36.87
N GLU A 243 13.78 -38.82 36.77
CA GLU A 243 12.59 -39.33 37.42
C GLU A 243 12.28 -40.77 36.95
N THR A 244 12.20 -41.01 35.65
CA THR A 244 11.94 -42.35 35.08
C THR A 244 12.97 -43.38 35.53
N ARG A 245 14.26 -43.04 35.56
CA ARG A 245 15.33 -43.93 36.06
C ARG A 245 15.22 -44.23 37.55
N GLN A 246 14.68 -43.30 38.33
CA GLN A 246 14.42 -43.52 39.75
C GLN A 246 13.15 -44.36 39.98
N LYS A 247 12.09 -44.12 39.19
CA LYS A 247 10.75 -44.69 39.40
C LYS A 247 10.53 -46.05 38.76
N ILE A 248 11.09 -46.28 37.58
CA ILE A 248 10.77 -47.42 36.73
C ILE A 248 11.92 -48.41 36.74
N ALA A 249 11.61 -49.69 36.90
CA ALA A 249 12.60 -50.76 36.78
C ALA A 249 13.02 -50.93 35.31
N ALA A 250 14.33 -50.84 35.04
CA ALA A 250 14.93 -51.01 33.71
C ALA A 250 14.20 -50.24 32.58
N PRO A 251 14.16 -48.89 32.61
CA PRO A 251 13.42 -48.12 31.63
C PRO A 251 14.05 -48.22 30.23
N GLU A 252 13.23 -48.57 29.24
CA GLU A 252 13.62 -48.65 27.83
C GLU A 252 13.00 -47.49 27.02
N GLY A 253 13.60 -47.15 25.87
CA GLY A 253 13.04 -46.13 24.97
C GLY A 253 13.29 -44.67 25.36
N LEU A 254 14.12 -44.41 26.38
CA LEU A 254 14.53 -43.05 26.74
C LEU A 254 15.37 -42.42 25.61
N MET A 255 15.06 -41.18 25.26
CA MET A 255 15.76 -40.39 24.25
C MET A 255 16.64 -39.34 24.91
N THR A 256 17.91 -39.26 24.51
CA THR A 256 18.84 -38.25 25.02
C THR A 256 18.43 -36.85 24.52
N PRO A 257 18.16 -35.88 25.40
CA PRO A 257 17.87 -34.51 25.01
C PRO A 257 19.13 -33.83 24.46
N MET A 258 18.95 -32.71 23.78
CA MET A 258 20.04 -31.85 23.35
C MET A 258 20.95 -31.41 24.50
N SER A 259 22.24 -31.19 24.21
CA SER A 259 23.21 -30.65 25.17
C SER A 259 23.07 -29.15 25.36
N ASP A 260 23.42 -28.66 26.55
CA ASP A 260 23.45 -27.22 26.86
C ASP A 260 24.39 -26.45 25.91
N ALA A 261 25.53 -27.04 25.53
CA ALA A 261 26.47 -26.46 24.58
C ALA A 261 25.84 -26.19 23.20
N ALA A 262 24.88 -27.03 22.77
CA ALA A 262 24.16 -26.78 21.52
C ALA A 262 23.19 -25.60 21.64
N ILE A 263 22.51 -25.42 22.78
CA ILE A 263 21.67 -24.25 23.05
C ILE A 263 22.52 -22.98 23.10
N GLU A 264 23.67 -23.03 23.79
CA GLU A 264 24.64 -21.92 23.87
C GLU A 264 25.14 -21.51 22.47
N SER A 265 25.37 -22.49 21.57
CA SER A 265 25.75 -22.18 20.18
C SER A 265 24.69 -21.38 19.43
N MET A 266 23.40 -21.63 19.69
CA MET A 266 22.30 -20.87 19.07
C MET A 266 22.19 -19.46 19.65
N GLN A 267 22.47 -19.29 20.94
CA GLN A 267 22.54 -17.96 21.57
C GLN A 267 23.71 -17.15 21.02
N ALA A 268 24.87 -17.78 20.82
CA ALA A 268 26.01 -17.14 20.16
C ALA A 268 25.66 -16.72 18.73
N TRP A 269 24.91 -17.54 17.99
CA TRP A 269 24.44 -17.18 16.65
C TRP A 269 23.49 -15.96 16.68
N VAL A 270 22.55 -15.89 17.63
CA VAL A 270 21.72 -14.69 17.83
C VAL A 270 22.58 -13.44 17.98
N TYR A 271 23.58 -13.49 18.86
CA TYR A 271 24.47 -12.37 19.11
C TYR A 271 25.23 -11.92 17.85
N THR A 272 25.76 -12.87 17.06
CA THR A 272 26.40 -12.56 15.77
C THR A 272 25.42 -11.91 14.77
N LEU A 273 24.14 -12.32 14.78
CA LEU A 273 23.12 -11.71 13.93
C LEU A 273 22.77 -10.29 14.39
N GLU A 274 22.70 -10.04 15.70
CA GLU A 274 22.51 -8.69 16.25
C GLU A 274 23.63 -7.75 15.81
N GLU A 275 24.90 -8.18 15.94
CA GLU A 275 26.05 -7.41 15.44
C GLU A 275 25.97 -7.16 13.94
N THR A 276 25.52 -8.16 13.17
CA THR A 276 25.37 -8.05 11.70
C THR A 276 24.30 -7.02 11.32
N LEU A 277 23.15 -7.03 12.01
CA LEU A 277 22.07 -6.06 11.80
C LEU A 277 22.46 -4.65 12.25
N ASN A 278 23.13 -4.52 13.40
CA ASN A 278 23.62 -3.24 13.91
C ASN A 278 24.71 -2.63 13.00
N ALA A 279 25.45 -3.46 12.27
CA ALA A 279 26.38 -3.02 11.23
C ALA A 279 25.69 -2.63 9.91
N GLY A 280 24.35 -2.63 9.84
CA GLY A 280 23.58 -2.27 8.65
C GLY A 280 23.54 -3.37 7.57
N ARG A 281 24.02 -4.58 7.85
CA ARG A 281 24.07 -5.68 6.87
C ARG A 281 22.76 -6.48 6.86
N PHE A 282 21.66 -5.83 6.51
CA PHE A 282 20.30 -6.38 6.60
C PHE A 282 20.07 -7.58 5.68
N ASP A 283 20.64 -7.63 4.48
CA ASP A 283 20.49 -8.79 3.57
C ASP A 283 21.09 -10.07 4.16
N ALA A 284 22.31 -9.97 4.69
CA ALA A 284 22.97 -11.08 5.37
C ALA A 284 22.21 -11.47 6.65
N GLY A 285 21.74 -10.48 7.41
CA GLY A 285 20.92 -10.68 8.60
C GLY A 285 19.60 -11.39 8.31
N LYS A 286 18.89 -11.02 7.24
CA LYS A 286 17.63 -11.64 6.80
C LYS A 286 17.80 -13.13 6.53
N VAL A 287 18.82 -13.50 5.75
CA VAL A 287 19.15 -14.91 5.48
C VAL A 287 19.53 -15.64 6.76
N GLY A 288 20.35 -15.01 7.61
CA GLY A 288 20.79 -15.58 8.89
C GLY A 288 19.64 -15.84 9.87
N VAL A 289 18.75 -14.87 10.06
CA VAL A 289 17.57 -14.99 10.93
C VAL A 289 16.61 -16.06 10.41
N SER A 290 16.39 -16.13 9.09
CA SER A 290 15.54 -17.18 8.51
C SER A 290 16.11 -18.57 8.78
N LYS A 291 17.43 -18.76 8.64
CA LYS A 291 18.09 -20.05 8.93
C LYS A 291 18.04 -20.39 10.41
N LEU A 292 18.28 -19.41 11.29
CA LEU A 292 18.17 -19.60 12.73
C LEU A 292 16.75 -20.02 13.12
N MET A 293 15.72 -19.35 12.60
CA MET A 293 14.32 -19.71 12.84
C MET A 293 14.00 -21.13 12.39
N GLN A 294 14.48 -21.54 11.21
CA GLN A 294 14.32 -22.91 10.72
C GLN A 294 14.97 -23.92 11.67
N GLU A 295 16.21 -23.65 12.11
CA GLU A 295 16.95 -24.51 13.02
C GLU A 295 16.29 -24.59 14.41
N CYS A 296 15.84 -23.47 14.98
CA CYS A 296 15.08 -23.42 16.23
C CYS A 296 13.84 -24.31 16.16
N ASN A 297 13.03 -24.17 15.10
CA ASN A 297 11.80 -24.94 14.95
C ASN A 297 12.08 -26.44 14.77
N ALA A 298 13.08 -26.80 13.97
CA ALA A 298 13.47 -28.19 13.78
C ALA A 298 13.91 -28.84 15.10
N ARG A 299 14.76 -28.15 15.87
CA ARG A 299 15.23 -28.63 17.18
C ARG A 299 14.10 -28.70 18.20
N LEU A 300 13.23 -27.70 18.25
CA LEU A 300 12.09 -27.70 19.16
C LEU A 300 11.14 -28.87 18.88
N ALA A 301 10.91 -29.22 17.62
CA ALA A 301 10.11 -30.39 17.25
C ALA A 301 10.75 -31.70 17.73
N ILE A 302 12.06 -31.85 17.55
CA ILE A 302 12.82 -33.02 18.04
C ILE A 302 12.74 -33.10 19.57
N GLU A 303 13.01 -32.01 20.28
CA GLU A 303 13.01 -32.00 21.74
C GLU A 303 11.62 -32.22 22.34
N ARG A 304 10.56 -31.74 21.69
CA ARG A 304 9.18 -32.07 22.07
C ARG A 304 8.91 -33.57 21.97
N SER A 305 9.40 -34.22 20.91
CA SER A 305 9.31 -35.67 20.75
C SER A 305 10.14 -36.40 21.81
N SER A 306 11.36 -35.95 22.08
CA SER A 306 12.22 -36.53 23.12
C SER A 306 11.59 -36.41 24.50
N TYR A 307 11.03 -35.25 24.86
CA TYR A 307 10.31 -35.05 26.12
C TYR A 307 9.12 -35.99 26.25
N ALA A 308 8.29 -36.10 25.20
CA ALA A 308 7.15 -37.00 25.20
C ALA A 308 7.57 -38.47 25.38
N ALA A 309 8.62 -38.92 24.68
CA ALA A 309 9.17 -40.27 24.83
C ALA A 309 9.69 -40.53 26.26
N ASN A 310 10.40 -39.56 26.84
CA ASN A 310 10.95 -39.66 28.19
C ASN A 310 9.88 -39.66 29.28
N ARG A 311 8.74 -39.00 29.02
CA ARG A 311 7.59 -38.93 29.93
C ARG A 311 6.67 -40.14 29.81
N ALA A 312 6.63 -40.80 28.66
CA ALA A 312 5.67 -41.87 28.34
C ALA A 312 5.58 -42.98 29.40
N LEU A 313 6.72 -43.44 29.94
CA LEU A 313 6.74 -44.49 30.96
C LEU A 313 6.17 -44.03 32.31
N LEU A 314 6.37 -42.76 32.68
CA LEU A 314 5.80 -42.17 33.89
C LEU A 314 4.30 -41.95 33.75
N ASP A 315 3.88 -41.43 32.59
CA ASP A 315 2.46 -41.22 32.30
C ASP A 315 1.70 -42.56 32.27
N GLU A 316 2.32 -43.62 31.75
CA GLU A 316 1.75 -44.97 31.78
C GLU A 316 1.69 -45.56 33.20
N MET A 317 2.72 -45.33 34.03
CA MET A 317 2.68 -45.70 35.45
C MET A 317 1.50 -45.01 36.15
N GLU A 318 1.27 -43.72 35.90
CA GLU A 318 0.16 -42.96 36.46
C GLU A 318 -1.20 -43.46 35.94
N ASP A 319 -1.31 -43.75 34.63
CA ASP A 319 -2.52 -44.33 34.03
C ASP A 319 -2.86 -45.69 34.64
N LEU A 320 -1.89 -46.60 34.77
CA LEU A 320 -2.12 -47.92 35.40
C LEU A 320 -2.60 -47.79 36.84
N LYS A 321 -2.02 -46.86 37.61
CA LYS A 321 -2.47 -46.57 38.99
C LYS A 321 -3.89 -45.98 39.01
N GLY A 322 -4.21 -45.10 38.07
CA GLY A 322 -5.55 -44.53 37.90
C GLY A 322 -6.59 -45.60 37.55
N ARG A 323 -6.30 -46.45 36.56
CA ARG A 323 -7.15 -47.58 36.15
C ARG A 323 -7.38 -48.55 37.29
N TYR A 324 -6.31 -48.94 38.01
CA TYR A 324 -6.44 -49.80 39.18
C TYR A 324 -7.40 -49.21 40.23
N LYS A 325 -7.25 -47.92 40.59
CA LYS A 325 -8.18 -47.25 41.52
C LYS A 325 -9.63 -47.32 41.04
N ALA A 326 -9.87 -47.10 39.75
CA ALA A 326 -11.20 -47.20 39.17
C ALA A 326 -11.76 -48.64 39.20
N LEU A 327 -10.90 -49.64 38.98
CA LEU A 327 -11.28 -51.06 39.08
C LEU A 327 -11.60 -51.46 40.53
N CYS A 328 -10.90 -50.94 41.53
CA CYS A 328 -11.23 -51.17 42.94
C CYS A 328 -12.63 -50.66 43.28
N VAL A 329 -13.01 -49.46 42.84
CA VAL A 329 -14.37 -48.93 43.05
C VAL A 329 -15.43 -49.83 42.39
N LYS A 330 -15.16 -50.35 41.18
CA LYS A 330 -16.06 -51.32 40.53
C LYS A 330 -16.16 -52.63 41.29
N ALA A 331 -15.03 -53.14 41.79
CA ALA A 331 -14.96 -54.36 42.58
C ALA A 331 -15.78 -54.24 43.88
N GLU A 332 -15.70 -53.10 44.57
CA GLU A 332 -16.49 -52.82 45.78
C GLU A 332 -18.00 -52.86 45.50
N VAL A 333 -18.44 -52.21 44.41
CA VAL A 333 -19.85 -52.23 43.99
C VAL A 333 -20.33 -53.64 43.67
N LEU A 334 -19.51 -54.45 42.99
CA LEU A 334 -19.83 -55.84 42.68
C LEU A 334 -19.88 -56.70 43.95
N GLN A 335 -18.96 -56.52 44.90
CA GLN A 335 -18.96 -57.24 46.17
C GLN A 335 -20.21 -56.96 47.01
N CYS A 336 -20.73 -55.73 46.99
CA CYS A 336 -22.00 -55.40 47.64
C CYS A 336 -23.21 -56.10 47.01
N LYS A 337 -23.15 -56.42 45.71
CA LYS A 337 -24.24 -57.09 44.99
C LYS A 337 -24.13 -58.63 45.05
N GLU A 338 -22.90 -59.15 45.04
CA GLU A 338 -22.61 -60.59 44.96
C GLU A 338 -21.48 -60.99 45.92
N PRO A 339 -21.81 -61.29 47.19
CA PRO A 339 -20.81 -61.56 48.24
C PRO A 339 -19.93 -62.79 47.96
N ALA A 340 -20.47 -63.80 47.26
CA ALA A 340 -19.78 -65.06 46.97
C ALA A 340 -18.57 -64.91 46.01
N CYS A 341 -18.51 -63.82 45.25
CA CYS A 341 -17.40 -63.53 44.33
C CYS A 341 -16.29 -62.69 44.99
N GLY A 342 -16.42 -62.30 46.26
CA GLY A 342 -15.60 -61.26 46.86
C GLY A 342 -14.17 -61.65 47.24
N GLU A 343 -13.90 -62.92 47.55
CA GLU A 343 -12.60 -63.33 48.09
C GLU A 343 -11.49 -63.32 47.02
N SER A 344 -11.72 -63.92 45.85
CA SER A 344 -10.75 -63.93 44.75
C SER A 344 -10.49 -62.54 44.17
N ILE A 345 -11.53 -61.70 44.09
CA ILE A 345 -11.41 -60.31 43.63
C ILE A 345 -10.61 -59.47 44.63
N ARG A 346 -10.79 -59.71 45.94
CA ARG A 346 -10.03 -59.02 47.00
C ARG A 346 -8.56 -59.45 47.01
N GLU A 347 -8.29 -60.73 46.81
CA GLU A 347 -6.92 -61.24 46.70
C GLU A 347 -6.20 -60.62 45.50
N LEU A 348 -6.85 -60.62 44.34
CA LEU A 348 -6.31 -60.03 43.11
C LEU A 348 -6.08 -58.52 43.24
N ALA A 349 -6.98 -57.79 43.89
CA ALA A 349 -6.80 -56.38 44.22
C ALA A 349 -5.60 -56.16 45.16
N GLY A 350 -5.41 -57.03 46.16
CA GLY A 350 -4.26 -56.99 47.07
C GLY A 350 -2.92 -57.23 46.35
N GLN A 351 -2.87 -58.21 45.45
CA GLN A 351 -1.70 -58.50 44.61
C GLN A 351 -1.39 -57.33 43.66
N ALA A 352 -2.41 -56.78 42.99
CA ALA A 352 -2.27 -55.61 42.15
C ALA A 352 -1.75 -54.40 42.93
N LYS A 353 -2.29 -54.15 44.13
CA LYS A 353 -1.80 -53.09 45.03
C LYS A 353 -0.32 -53.27 45.36
N HIS A 354 0.07 -54.48 45.75
CA HIS A 354 1.45 -54.76 46.12
C HIS A 354 2.43 -54.48 44.96
N ILE A 355 2.11 -54.94 43.75
CA ILE A 355 2.92 -54.70 42.56
C ILE A 355 2.96 -53.19 42.22
N LEU A 356 1.84 -52.48 42.30
CA LEU A 356 1.75 -51.05 41.97
C LEU A 356 2.43 -50.12 42.99
N ASP A 357 2.54 -50.55 44.24
CA ASP A 357 3.20 -49.81 45.33
C ASP A 357 4.70 -50.17 45.45
N THR A 358 5.17 -51.22 44.77
CA THR A 358 6.58 -51.64 44.79
C THR A 358 7.48 -50.68 44.01
N TYR A 359 8.70 -50.45 44.53
CA TYR A 359 9.68 -49.55 43.95
C TYR A 359 11.07 -50.19 43.85
N PRO A 360 11.76 -50.11 42.69
CA PRO A 360 11.33 -49.50 41.44
C PRO A 360 10.15 -50.22 40.78
N PHE A 361 9.26 -49.47 40.12
CA PHE A 361 8.01 -49.93 39.55
C PHE A 361 8.24 -50.76 38.28
N ASN A 362 7.76 -52.01 38.26
CA ASN A 362 7.84 -52.87 37.08
C ASN A 362 6.59 -52.70 36.20
N LEU A 363 6.72 -51.95 35.10
CA LEU A 363 5.62 -51.69 34.16
C LEU A 363 5.05 -52.98 33.56
N ARG A 364 5.88 -53.99 33.29
CA ARG A 364 5.41 -55.24 32.69
C ARG A 364 4.48 -55.99 33.64
N ASP A 365 4.90 -56.14 34.89
CA ASP A 365 4.13 -56.84 35.91
C ASP A 365 2.84 -56.06 36.24
N ALA A 366 2.94 -54.73 36.32
CA ALA A 366 1.80 -53.85 36.53
C ALA A 366 0.75 -53.94 35.41
N ARG A 367 1.16 -53.91 34.14
CA ARG A 367 0.24 -54.11 32.99
C ARG A 367 -0.48 -55.45 33.09
N GLN A 368 0.27 -56.51 33.39
CA GLN A 368 -0.28 -57.86 33.47
C GLN A 368 -1.32 -57.99 34.60
N ILE A 369 -0.98 -57.56 35.81
CA ILE A 369 -1.89 -57.73 36.97
C ILE A 369 -3.15 -56.85 36.84
N VAL A 370 -3.01 -55.61 36.35
CA VAL A 370 -4.16 -54.72 36.11
C VAL A 370 -5.06 -55.28 35.01
N GLY A 371 -4.49 -55.83 33.92
CA GLY A 371 -5.26 -56.47 32.85
C GLY A 371 -6.02 -57.72 33.31
N VAL A 372 -5.39 -58.56 34.14
CA VAL A 372 -6.07 -59.73 34.75
C VAL A 372 -7.19 -59.28 35.68
N PHE A 373 -6.97 -58.23 36.48
CA PHE A 373 -7.99 -57.67 37.37
C PHE A 373 -9.21 -57.14 36.61
N GLU A 374 -8.99 -56.37 35.54
CA GLU A 374 -10.05 -55.87 34.67
C GLU A 374 -10.83 -57.02 34.01
N THR A 375 -10.12 -57.99 33.42
CA THR A 375 -10.73 -59.13 32.73
C THR A 375 -11.60 -59.96 33.68
N THR A 376 -11.13 -60.17 34.91
CA THR A 376 -11.86 -60.94 35.94
C THR A 376 -13.15 -60.22 36.34
N LEU A 377 -13.09 -58.89 36.52
CA LEU A 377 -14.27 -58.08 36.83
C LEU A 377 -15.31 -58.08 35.69
N LEU A 378 -14.86 -58.07 34.43
CA LEU A 378 -15.75 -58.11 33.28
C LEU A 378 -16.44 -59.48 33.11
N HIS A 379 -15.72 -60.59 33.28
CA HIS A 379 -16.30 -61.93 33.21
C HIS A 379 -17.37 -62.14 34.29
N LYS A 380 -17.15 -61.62 35.49
CA LYS A 380 -18.09 -61.73 36.61
C LYS A 380 -19.32 -60.82 36.50
N LYS A 381 -19.32 -59.84 35.59
CA LYS A 381 -20.49 -59.00 35.30
C LYS A 381 -21.42 -59.61 34.24
N THR A 382 -20.93 -60.59 33.49
CA THR A 382 -21.62 -61.17 32.31
C THR A 382 -22.30 -62.51 32.63
N VAL A 383 -22.00 -63.07 33.80
CA VAL A 383 -22.70 -64.20 34.43
C VAL A 383 -23.66 -63.61 35.46
#